data_AF-A0A6C1RK99-F1
#
_entry.id   AF-A0A6C1RK99-F1
#
_cell.length_a   1.000
_cell.length_b   1.000
_cell.length_c   1.000
_cell.angle_alpha   90.00
_cell.angle_beta   90.00
_cell.angle_gamma   90.00
#
_symmetry.space_group_name_H-M   'P 1'
#
loop_
_entity.id
_entity.type
_entity.pdbx_description
1 polymer ?
#
loop_
_entity_poly.entity_id
_entity_poly.type
_entity_poly.pdbx_seq_one_letter_code
_entity_poly.pdbx_strand_id
1 'polypeptide(L)' 'MIFIDSNIPIYLIGSDHSNKGRTVPILERLVRDEVPLITHAEALQEILHRYTAIDRQDAIQPAYDARR' A
#
# COMPACT_ATOMS: atom_id res chain seq x y z
N MET A 1 -0.74 -16.27 4.55
CA MET A 1 -1.00 -14.89 5.01
C MET A 1 0.30 -14.11 4.94
N ILE A 2 0.31 -12.98 4.26
CA ILE A 2 1.49 -12.13 4.03
C ILE A 2 1.22 -10.75 4.64
N PHE A 3 2.22 -10.22 5.35
CA PHE A 3 2.18 -8.87 5.89
C PHE A 3 2.56 -7.84 4.82
N ILE A 4 1.76 -6.78 4.70
CA ILE A 4 1.97 -5.64 3.82
C ILE A 4 2.33 -4.42 4.67
N ASP A 5 3.56 -3.96 4.49
CA ASP A 5 4.10 -2.75 5.10
C ASP A 5 3.55 -1.48 4.43
N SER A 6 3.59 -0.34 5.12
CA SER A 6 3.13 0.97 4.62
C SER A 6 3.81 1.39 3.32
N ASN A 7 5.07 0.98 3.12
CA ASN A 7 5.84 1.30 1.92
C ASN A 7 5.18 0.78 0.63
N ILE A 8 4.53 -0.37 0.68
CA ILE A 8 3.93 -1.00 -0.50
C ILE A 8 2.77 -0.15 -1.06
N PRO A 9 1.73 0.20 -0.28
CA PRO A 9 0.73 1.17 -0.70
C PRO A 9 1.29 2.54 -1.13
N ILE A 10 2.33 3.02 -0.44
CA ILE A 10 2.96 4.31 -0.77
C ILE A 10 3.60 4.27 -2.16
N TYR A 11 4.27 3.17 -2.54
CA TYR A 11 4.83 3.03 -3.89
C TYR A 11 3.75 2.95 -4.98
N LEU A 12 2.60 2.36 -4.66
CA LEU A 12 1.52 2.15 -5.63
C LEU A 12 0.77 3.46 -5.91
N ILE A 13 0.41 4.19 -4.86
CA ILE A 13 -0.48 5.35 -4.92
C ILE A 13 0.27 6.68 -4.90
N GLY A 14 1.43 6.71 -4.26
CA GLY A 14 2.25 7.91 -4.16
C GLY A 14 2.95 8.27 -5.47
N SER A 15 3.99 9.09 -5.35
CA SER A 15 4.83 9.49 -6.47
C SER A 15 5.56 8.30 -7.10
N ASP A 16 6.11 8.50 -8.31
CA ASP A 16 6.86 7.46 -9.01
C ASP A 16 7.99 6.89 -8.14
N HIS A 17 7.96 5.56 -7.99
CA HIS A 17 8.93 4.83 -7.19
C HIS A 17 9.50 3.66 -7.97
N SER A 18 10.82 3.45 -7.90
CA SER A 18 11.53 2.40 -8.63
C SER A 18 10.99 0.99 -8.35
N ASN A 19 10.48 0.75 -7.15
CA ASN A 19 9.90 -0.54 -6.76
C ASN A 19 8.46 -0.76 -7.26
N LYS A 20 7.77 0.25 -7.79
CA LYS A 20 6.36 0.14 -8.24
C LYS A 20 6.19 -0.96 -9.28
N GLY A 21 7.02 -0.94 -10.33
CA GLY A 21 6.96 -1.91 -11.43
C GLY A 21 7.23 -3.35 -11.02
N ARG A 22 8.01 -3.57 -9.94
CA ARG A 22 8.25 -4.92 -9.38
C ARG A 22 7.14 -5.37 -8.44
N THR A 23 6.52 -4.43 -7.75
CA THR A 23 5.52 -4.69 -6.70
C THR A 23 4.18 -5.09 -7.29
N VAL A 24 3.74 -4.41 -8.36
CA VAL A 24 2.46 -4.68 -9.04
C VAL A 24 2.27 -6.15 -9.44
N PRO A 25 3.18 -6.78 -10.23
CA PRO A 25 2.97 -8.16 -10.67
C PRO A 25 3.01 -9.17 -9.50
N ILE A 26 3.73 -8.86 -8.42
CA ILE A 26 3.75 -9.71 -7.22
C ILE A 26 2.39 -9.63 -6.52
N LEU A 27 1.86 -8.42 -6.30
CA LEU A 27 0.55 -8.25 -5.67
C LEU A 27 -0.57 -8.86 -6.52
N GLU A 28 -0.56 -8.66 -7.84
CA GLU A 28 -1.51 -9.30 -8.75
C GLU A 28 -1.49 -10.82 -8.64
N ARG A 29 -0.30 -11.42 -8.48
CA ARG A 29 -0.17 -12.86 -8.24
C ARG A 29 -0.75 -13.27 -6.89
N LEU A 30 -0.41 -12.53 -5.82
CA LEU A 30 -0.89 -12.84 -4.47
C LEU A 30 -2.42 -12.71 -4.34
N VAL A 31 -3.01 -11.70 -4.98
CA VAL A 31 -4.47 -11.51 -5.04
C VAL A 31 -5.13 -12.66 -5.83
N ARG A 32 -4.55 -13.03 -6.98
CA ARG A 32 -5.04 -14.16 -7.80
C ARG A 32 -4.97 -15.49 -7.05
N ASP A 33 -3.91 -15.68 -6.26
CA ASP A 33 -3.69 -16.88 -5.46
C ASP A 33 -4.51 -16.84 -4.14
N GLU A 34 -5.38 -15.85 -3.96
CA GLU A 34 -6.21 -15.61 -2.76
C GLU A 34 -5.39 -15.60 -1.46
N VAL A 35 -4.13 -15.16 -1.54
CA VAL A 35 -3.24 -15.12 -0.38
C VAL A 35 -3.70 -13.98 0.53
N PRO A 36 -4.04 -14.26 1.81
CA PRO A 36 -4.50 -13.20 2.72
C PRO A 36 -3.40 -12.16 2.92
N LEU A 37 -3.67 -10.91 2.53
CA LEU A 37 -2.80 -9.76 2.75
C LEU A 37 -3.29 -8.99 3.98
N ILE A 38 -2.42 -8.84 4.97
CA ILE A 38 -2.76 -8.16 6.22
C ILE A 38 -1.81 -7.00 6.47
N THR A 39 -2.28 -6.01 7.21
CA THR A 39 -1.45 -4.91 7.72
C THR A 39 -1.81 -4.68 9.18
N HIS A 40 -0.99 -3.93 9.90
CA HIS A 40 -1.22 -3.61 11.32
C HIS A 40 -1.58 -2.13 11.47
N ALA A 41 -1.92 -1.72 12.70
CA ALA A 41 -2.34 -0.35 12.98
C ALA A 41 -1.24 0.71 12.77
N GLU A 42 0.03 0.40 13.06
CA GLU A 42 1.17 1.31 12.84
C GLU A 42 1.38 1.67 11.36
N ALA A 43 1.43 0.70 10.45
CA ALA A 43 1.45 0.92 9.00
C ALA A 43 0.27 1.79 8.51
N LEU A 44 -0.94 1.60 9.07
CA LEU A 44 -2.07 2.49 8.78
C LEU A 44 -1.82 3.91 9.30
N GLN A 45 -1.36 4.04 10.54
CA GLN A 45 -1.05 5.32 11.17
C GLN A 45 0.04 6.07 10.39
N GLU A 46 1.01 5.36 9.83
CA GLU A 46 2.05 5.93 8.97
C GLU A 46 1.48 6.43 7.63
N ILE A 47 0.60 5.67 6.97
CA ILE A 47 -0.09 6.11 5.74
C ILE A 47 -0.87 7.40 6.01
N LEU A 48 -1.65 7.42 7.10
CA LEU A 48 -2.41 8.60 7.52
C LEU A 48 -1.50 9.80 7.78
N HIS A 49 -0.41 9.60 8.53
CA HIS A 49 0.53 10.65 8.87
C HIS A 49 1.21 11.23 7.62
N ARG A 50 1.75 10.37 6.75
CA ARG A 50 2.50 10.80 5.55
C ARG A 50 1.62 11.55 4.55
N TYR A 51 0.44 11.04 4.23
CA TYR A 51 -0.45 11.70 3.26
C TYR A 51 -1.09 12.98 3.81
N THR A 52 -1.36 13.05 5.12
CA THR A 52 -1.82 14.30 5.75
C THR A 52 -0.72 15.36 5.74
N ALA A 53 0.53 14.98 5.97
CA ALA A 53 1.66 15.91 6.01
C ALA A 53 1.95 16.60 4.66
N ILE A 54 1.53 16.01 3.54
CA ILE A 54 1.72 16.54 2.18
C ILE A 54 0.42 17.02 1.54
N ASP A 55 -0.66 17.17 2.32
CA ASP A 55 -1.99 17.59 1.85
C ASP A 55 -2.58 16.72 0.72
N ARG A 56 -2.36 15.39 0.83
CA ARG A 56 -2.83 14.37 -0.13
C ARG A 56 -3.77 13.36 0.52
N GLN A 57 -4.74 13.85 1.28
CA GLN A 57 -5.71 13.01 1.98
C GLN A 57 -6.55 12.15 1.01
N ASP A 58 -6.72 12.59 -0.24
CA ASP A 58 -7.34 11.84 -1.34
C ASP A 58 -6.68 10.48 -1.60
N ALA A 59 -5.39 10.35 -1.31
CA ALA A 59 -4.60 9.14 -1.53
C ALA A 59 -4.67 8.13 -0.37
N ILE A 60 -5.25 8.50 0.78
CA ILE A 60 -5.34 7.63 1.96
C ILE A 60 -6.20 6.39 1.68
N GLN A 61 -7.41 6.58 1.16
CA GLN A 61 -8.33 5.48 0.91
C GLN A 61 -7.79 4.52 -0.17
N PRO A 62 -7.27 5.00 -1.33
CA PRO A 62 -6.59 4.13 -2.30
C PRO A 62 -5.41 3.36 -1.70
N ALA A 63 -4.59 3.98 -0.84
CA ALA A 63 -3.47 3.30 -0.20
C ALA A 63 -3.95 2.23 0.79
N TYR A 64 -5.04 2.50 1.51
CA TYR A 64 -5.66 1.54 2.40
C TYR A 64 -6.24 0.33 1.63
N ASP A 65 -6.86 0.57 0.46
CA ASP A 65 -7.49 -0.49 -0.32
C ASP A 65 -6.52 -1.32 -1.15
N ALA A 66 -5.29 -0.84 -1.38
CA ALA A 66 -4.26 -1.55 -2.16
C ALA A 66 -3.82 -2.92 -1.60
N ARG A 67 -4.32 -3.32 -0.41
CA ARG A 67 -4.13 -4.66 0.17
C ARG A 67 -5.29 -5.62 -0.10
N ARG A 68 -6.30 -5.23 -0.86
CA ARG A 68 -7.47 -6.04 -1.20
C ARG A 68 -7.49 -6.44 -2.67
#